data_AF-A0AA94F1U5-F1
#
_entry.id   AF-A0AA94F1U5-F1
#
_cell.length_a   1.000
_cell.length_b   1.000
_cell.length_c   1.000
_cell.angle_alpha   90.00
_cell.angle_beta   90.00
_cell.angle_gamma   90.00
#
_symmetry.space_group_name_H-M   'P 1'
#
loop_
_entity.id
_entity.type
_entity.pdbx_description
1 polymer ?
#
loop_
_entity_poly.entity_id
_entity_poly.type
_entity_poly.pdbx_seq_one_letter_code
_entity_poly.pdbx_strand_id
1 'polypeptide(L)'
;MNFDTKSKKCIFSFRDTELLYLVHNKQKLHPNDYAHVLYSNIIETLLMINEIKTIEFIECLDNEDDFEAVSNHFARLSGVFQSKNFINRIEEAAEKYKTSKYYKWILDNIVEAKNALDDNGNPI
;
A
#
# COMPACT_ATOMS: atom_id res chain seq x y z
N MET A 1 -2.50 25.31 -10.44
CA MET A 1 -1.24 24.80 -9.88
C MET A 1 -1.35 23.28 -9.92
N ASN A 2 -0.67 22.61 -10.85
CA ASN A 2 -0.78 21.16 -11.00
C ASN A 2 0.16 20.52 -9.96
N PHE A 3 -0.44 19.78 -9.02
CA PHE A 3 0.29 19.05 -8.00
C PHE A 3 0.89 17.81 -8.65
N ASP A 4 2.20 17.84 -8.92
CA ASP A 4 2.93 16.71 -9.51
C ASP A 4 3.39 15.75 -8.40
N THR A 5 2.56 14.74 -8.13
CA THR A 5 2.84 13.68 -7.15
C THR A 5 3.99 12.76 -7.57
N LYS A 6 4.44 12.82 -8.83
CA LYS A 6 5.55 12.00 -9.35
C LYS A 6 6.92 12.69 -9.24
N SER A 7 6.96 13.94 -8.77
CA SER A 7 8.20 14.69 -8.60
C SER A 7 9.04 14.16 -7.44
N LYS A 8 10.35 13.94 -7.67
CA LYS A 8 11.33 13.68 -6.58
C LYS A 8 11.42 14.82 -5.56
N LYS A 9 10.87 16.00 -5.88
CA LYS A 9 10.77 17.16 -4.99
C LYS A 9 9.40 17.27 -4.31
N CYS A 10 8.47 16.35 -4.57
CA CYS A 10 7.24 16.23 -3.81
C CYS A 10 7.57 15.66 -2.43
N ILE A 11 7.87 16.56 -1.47
CA ILE A 11 8.21 16.21 -0.10
C ILE A 11 6.90 16.19 0.71
N PHE A 12 6.06 15.20 0.48
CA PHE A 12 5.16 14.73 1.54
C PHE A 12 5.93 13.69 2.34
N SER A 13 6.60 14.17 3.39
CA SER A 13 7.28 13.34 4.37
C SER A 13 6.30 13.07 5.51
N PHE A 14 5.51 12.01 5.41
CA PHE A 14 5.13 11.33 6.64
C PHE A 14 6.41 10.73 7.20
N ARG A 15 6.72 10.99 8.46
CA ARG A 15 7.73 10.14 9.10
C ARG A 15 7.10 8.75 9.18
N ASP A 16 7.84 7.70 8.83
CA ASP A 16 7.31 6.33 8.83
C ASP A 16 6.59 5.99 10.14
N THR A 17 7.05 6.58 11.25
CA THR A 17 6.43 6.56 12.58
C THR A 17 5.00 7.11 12.68
N GLU A 18 4.63 8.15 11.94
CA GLU A 18 3.28 8.73 11.93
C GLU A 18 2.31 7.82 11.16
N LEU A 19 2.76 7.22 10.08
CA LEU A 19 1.97 6.25 9.32
C LEU A 19 1.83 4.93 10.08
N LEU A 20 2.92 4.44 10.66
CA LEU A 20 2.94 3.24 11.52
C LEU A 20 2.01 3.42 12.73
N TYR A 21 2.03 4.60 13.35
CA TYR A 21 1.12 4.95 14.45
C TYR A 21 -0.36 4.89 14.02
N LEU A 22 -0.70 5.37 12.81
CA LEU A 22 -2.06 5.28 12.27
C LEU A 22 -2.48 3.84 11.99
N VAL A 23 -1.58 3.02 11.43
CA VAL A 23 -1.82 1.59 11.18
C VAL A 23 -2.05 0.84 12.49
N HIS A 24 -1.18 1.04 13.49
CA HIS A 24 -1.33 0.47 14.83
C HIS A 24 -2.62 0.93 15.55
N ASN A 25 -3.02 2.20 15.39
CA ASN A 25 -4.24 2.73 16.01
C ASN A 25 -5.52 2.16 15.41
N LYS A 26 -5.50 1.77 14.13
CA LYS A 26 -6.64 1.09 13.46
C LYS A 26 -7.08 -0.16 14.22
N GLN A 27 -6.15 -0.86 14.86
CA GLN A 27 -6.42 -2.14 15.53
C GLN A 27 -6.61 -2.06 17.04
N LYS A 28 -5.86 -1.20 17.76
CA LYS A 28 -5.82 -1.26 19.24
C LYS A 28 -6.85 -0.40 19.97
N LEU A 29 -7.27 0.72 19.41
CA LEU A 29 -8.03 1.71 20.19
C LEU A 29 -9.56 1.66 19.96
N HIS A 30 -10.02 1.11 18.84
CA HIS A 30 -11.39 1.34 18.37
C HIS A 30 -12.02 0.15 17.61
N PRO A 31 -12.03 -1.09 18.14
CA PRO A 31 -12.58 -2.26 17.44
C PRO A 31 -14.08 -2.15 17.09
N ASN A 32 -14.82 -1.24 17.74
CA ASN A 32 -16.26 -1.02 17.53
C ASN A 32 -16.60 0.40 17.02
N ASP A 33 -15.60 1.21 16.65
CA ASP A 33 -15.83 2.61 16.32
C ASP A 33 -15.89 2.85 14.81
N TYR A 34 -16.80 3.73 14.37
CA TYR A 34 -16.92 4.16 12.98
C TYR A 34 -15.64 4.85 12.47
N ALA A 35 -14.79 5.32 13.39
CA ALA A 35 -13.48 5.90 13.09
C ALA A 35 -12.54 4.97 12.30
N HIS A 36 -12.72 3.64 12.36
CA HIS A 36 -11.86 2.70 11.60
C HIS A 36 -11.93 2.93 10.08
N VAL A 37 -13.11 3.28 9.54
CA VAL A 37 -13.31 3.60 8.11
C VAL A 37 -12.54 4.87 7.75
N LEU A 38 -12.62 5.90 8.61
CA LEU A 38 -11.91 7.16 8.43
C LEU A 38 -10.40 6.93 8.40
N TYR A 39 -9.85 6.16 9.35
CA TYR A 39 -8.43 5.84 9.38
C TYR A 39 -7.97 5.03 8.17
N SER A 40 -8.78 4.08 7.69
CA SER A 40 -8.46 3.33 6.47
C SER A 40 -8.39 4.24 5.25
N ASN A 41 -9.33 5.18 5.11
CA ASN A 41 -9.33 6.15 4.00
C ASN A 41 -8.13 7.10 4.08
N ILE A 42 -7.73 7.52 5.29
CA ILE A 42 -6.54 8.34 5.49
C ILE A 42 -5.31 7.54 5.07
N ILE A 43 -5.09 6.34 5.64
CA ILE A 43 -3.95 5.47 5.30
C ILE A 43 -3.85 5.27 3.78
N GLU A 44 -4.96 4.90 3.13
CA GLU A 44 -5.02 4.74 1.67
C GLU A 44 -4.59 6.01 0.92
N THR A 45 -5.19 7.15 1.28
CA THR A 45 -4.89 8.45 0.64
C THR A 45 -3.40 8.77 0.78
N LEU A 46 -2.83 8.55 1.96
CA LEU A 46 -1.42 8.84 2.21
C LEU A 46 -0.49 7.94 1.39
N LEU A 47 -0.79 6.64 1.32
CA LEU A 47 -0.02 5.67 0.54
C LEU A 47 -0.14 5.92 -0.98
N MET A 48 -1.16 6.63 -1.46
CA MET A 48 -1.29 6.98 -2.89
C MET A 48 -0.48 8.20 -3.32
N ILE A 49 0.07 8.98 -2.38
CA ILE A 49 0.72 10.27 -2.72
C ILE A 49 2.09 10.05 -3.36
N ASN A 50 2.87 9.06 -2.91
CA ASN A 50 4.26 8.89 -3.32
C ASN A 50 4.65 7.41 -3.36
N GLU A 51 4.89 6.89 -4.57
CA GLU A 51 5.25 5.48 -4.80
C GLU A 51 6.47 5.04 -4.00
N ILE A 52 7.55 5.85 -4.00
CA ILE A 52 8.82 5.51 -3.34
C ILE A 52 8.61 5.37 -1.84
N LYS A 53 7.93 6.35 -1.23
CA LYS A 53 7.65 6.33 0.22
C LYS A 53 6.73 5.20 0.63
N THR A 54 5.76 4.87 -0.21
CA THR A 54 4.86 3.73 0.01
C THR A 54 5.61 2.40 -0.04
N ILE A 55 6.54 2.24 -0.99
CA ILE A 55 7.42 1.06 -1.04
C ILE A 55 8.27 0.99 0.23
N GLU A 56 8.99 2.07 0.57
CA GLU A 56 9.84 2.13 1.77
C GLU A 56 9.04 1.76 3.03
N PHE A 57 7.84 2.30 3.18
CA PHE A 57 6.97 2.01 4.31
C PHE A 57 6.55 0.54 4.38
N ILE A 58 6.05 -0.04 3.28
CA ILE A 58 5.59 -1.44 3.24
C ILE A 58 6.75 -2.40 3.51
N GLU A 59 7.94 -2.08 3.00
CA GLU A 59 9.15 -2.87 3.24
C GLU A 59 9.63 -2.80 4.69
N CYS A 60 9.32 -1.73 5.42
CA CYS A 60 9.69 -1.58 6.83
C CYS A 60 8.70 -2.25 7.80
N LEU A 61 7.54 -2.70 7.34
CA LEU A 61 6.60 -3.45 8.19
C LEU A 61 7.26 -4.71 8.75
N ASP A 62 7.01 -4.98 10.03
CA ASP A 62 7.63 -6.07 10.80
C ASP A 62 6.62 -6.98 11.51
N ASN A 63 5.31 -6.72 11.39
CA ASN A 63 4.26 -7.50 12.03
C ASN A 63 3.07 -7.75 11.08
N GLU A 64 2.38 -8.88 11.29
CA GLU A 64 1.31 -9.37 10.41
C GLU A 64 0.06 -8.48 10.45
N ASP A 65 -0.18 -7.85 11.58
CA ASP A 65 -1.31 -6.98 11.87
C ASP A 65 -1.27 -5.69 11.03
N ASP A 66 -0.12 -5.02 10.98
CA ASP A 66 0.10 -3.87 10.13
C ASP A 66 0.08 -4.24 8.65
N PHE A 67 0.64 -5.41 8.33
CA PHE A 67 0.62 -5.93 6.97
C PHE A 67 -0.82 -6.13 6.46
N GLU A 68 -1.71 -6.71 7.26
CA GLU A 68 -3.14 -6.81 6.94
C GLU A 68 -3.77 -5.44 6.67
N ALA A 69 -3.51 -4.49 7.56
CA ALA A 69 -4.12 -3.17 7.49
C ALA A 69 -3.75 -2.44 6.20
N VAL A 70 -2.57 -2.71 5.63
CA VAL A 70 -2.07 -2.13 4.38
C VAL A 70 -2.42 -2.98 3.16
N SER A 71 -2.39 -4.32 3.27
CA SER A 71 -2.64 -5.24 2.15
C SER A 71 -4.03 -5.06 1.55
N ASN A 72 -5.01 -4.68 2.36
CA ASN A 72 -6.37 -4.37 1.92
C ASN A 72 -6.45 -3.17 0.95
N HIS A 73 -5.43 -2.31 0.91
CA HIS A 73 -5.37 -1.16 0.02
C HIS A 73 -4.60 -1.45 -1.29
N PHE A 74 -3.93 -2.60 -1.40
CA PHE A 74 -2.99 -2.87 -2.49
C PHE A 74 -3.63 -2.78 -3.88
N ALA A 75 -4.81 -3.37 -4.10
CA ALA A 75 -5.50 -3.32 -5.39
C ALA A 75 -5.69 -1.88 -5.90
N ARG A 76 -5.93 -0.94 -4.98
CA ARG A 76 -6.12 0.46 -5.34
C ARG A 76 -4.80 1.19 -5.52
N LEU A 77 -3.79 0.89 -4.70
CA LEU A 77 -2.44 1.44 -4.85
C LEU A 77 -1.81 1.02 -6.18
N SER A 78 -1.95 -0.25 -6.57
CA SER A 78 -1.44 -0.77 -7.84
C SER A 78 -2.15 -0.13 -9.04
N GLY A 79 -3.45 0.15 -8.94
CA GLY A 79 -4.20 0.92 -9.93
C GLY A 79 -3.79 2.39 -10.06
N VAL A 80 -3.28 3.01 -8.98
CA VAL A 80 -2.77 4.40 -9.01
C VAL A 80 -1.36 4.47 -9.59
N PHE A 81 -0.46 3.61 -9.15
CA PHE A 81 0.95 3.68 -9.56
C PHE A 81 1.24 3.00 -10.89
N GLN A 82 0.53 1.90 -11.21
CA GLN A 82 0.70 1.12 -12.45
C GLN A 82 2.18 0.95 -12.84
N SER A 83 3.00 0.55 -11.88
CA SER A 83 4.46 0.50 -11.99
C SER A 83 4.94 -0.93 -11.77
N LYS A 84 5.72 -1.47 -12.72
CA LYS A 84 6.38 -2.78 -12.57
C LYS A 84 7.29 -2.80 -11.34
N ASN A 85 7.97 -1.70 -11.07
CA ASN A 85 8.82 -1.56 -9.90
C ASN A 85 7.99 -1.63 -8.61
N PHE A 86 6.89 -0.87 -8.52
CA PHE A 86 6.00 -0.93 -7.37
C PHE A 86 5.52 -2.36 -7.10
N ILE A 87 4.94 -3.01 -8.09
CA ILE A 87 4.36 -4.35 -7.94
C ILE A 87 5.41 -5.37 -7.48
N ASN A 88 6.59 -5.38 -8.11
CA ASN A 88 7.66 -6.33 -7.75
C ASN A 88 8.15 -6.09 -6.32
N ARG A 89 8.31 -4.83 -5.90
CA ARG A 89 8.76 -4.50 -4.54
C ARG A 89 7.72 -4.89 -3.49
N ILE A 90 6.43 -4.74 -3.78
CA ILE A 90 5.38 -5.19 -2.85
C ILE A 90 5.32 -6.72 -2.79
N GLU A 91 5.50 -7.42 -3.92
CA GLU A 91 5.60 -8.89 -3.94
C GLU A 91 6.77 -9.39 -3.09
N GLU A 92 7.96 -8.80 -3.24
CA GLU A 92 9.12 -9.11 -2.41
C GLU A 92 8.87 -8.82 -0.92
N ALA A 93 8.20 -7.71 -0.59
CA ALA A 93 7.87 -7.38 0.79
C ALA A 93 6.84 -8.36 1.40
N ALA A 94 5.88 -8.83 0.61
CA ALA A 94 4.84 -9.77 1.04
C ALA A 94 5.40 -11.15 1.43
N GLU A 95 6.55 -11.56 0.89
CA GLU A 95 7.19 -12.85 1.21
C GLU A 95 7.52 -13.01 2.71
N LYS A 96 7.77 -11.89 3.43
CA LYS A 96 7.94 -11.90 4.90
C LYS A 96 6.73 -12.50 5.63
N TYR A 97 5.57 -12.41 5.01
CA TYR A 97 4.27 -12.78 5.56
C TYR A 97 3.69 -14.02 4.90
N LYS A 98 4.52 -14.86 4.25
CA LYS A 98 4.04 -16.06 3.53
C LYS A 98 3.20 -17.04 4.36
N THR A 99 3.34 -17.01 5.68
CA THR A 99 2.55 -17.83 6.63
C THR A 99 1.24 -17.16 7.06
N SER A 100 1.04 -15.89 6.71
CA SER A 100 -0.15 -15.14 7.03
C SER A 100 -1.35 -15.65 6.24
N LYS A 101 -2.53 -15.64 6.88
CA LYS A 101 -3.80 -15.92 6.19
C LYS A 101 -4.13 -14.89 5.09
N TYR A 102 -3.52 -13.70 5.13
CA TYR A 102 -3.70 -12.64 4.14
C TYR A 102 -2.74 -12.75 2.94
N TYR A 103 -1.75 -13.65 3.01
CA TYR A 103 -0.75 -13.79 1.95
C TYR A 103 -1.35 -14.15 0.60
N LYS A 104 -2.30 -15.10 0.58
CA LYS A 104 -2.98 -15.48 -0.66
C LYS A 104 -3.74 -14.30 -1.27
N TRP A 105 -4.44 -13.52 -0.44
CA TRP A 105 -5.20 -12.37 -0.89
C TRP A 105 -4.32 -11.32 -1.58
N ILE A 106 -3.14 -11.02 -1.01
CA ILE A 106 -2.24 -10.05 -1.65
C ILE A 106 -1.65 -10.60 -2.96
N LEU A 107 -1.33 -11.89 -3.04
CA LEU A 107 -0.83 -12.52 -4.25
C LEU A 107 -1.86 -12.46 -5.39
N ASP A 108 -3.12 -12.73 -5.10
CA ASP A 108 -4.21 -12.63 -6.09
C ASP A 108 -4.28 -11.21 -6.66
N ASN A 109 -4.22 -10.19 -5.80
CA ASN A 109 -4.20 -8.79 -6.25
C ASN A 109 -2.91 -8.42 -7.03
N ILE A 110 -1.76 -8.99 -6.69
CA ILE A 110 -0.49 -8.79 -7.41
C ILE A 110 -0.61 -9.35 -8.82
N VAL A 111 -1.19 -10.55 -8.97
CA VAL A 111 -1.43 -11.17 -10.29
C VAL A 111 -2.36 -10.30 -11.13
N GLU A 112 -3.47 -9.82 -10.56
CA GLU A 112 -4.38 -8.90 -11.26
C GLU A 112 -3.66 -7.62 -11.72
N ALA A 113 -2.83 -7.03 -10.85
CA ALA A 113 -2.06 -5.84 -11.19
C ALA A 113 -1.02 -6.09 -12.30
N LYS A 114 -0.36 -7.26 -12.31
CA LYS A 114 0.57 -7.67 -13.38
C LYS A 114 -0.17 -7.82 -14.72
N ASN A 115 -1.30 -8.51 -14.72
CA ASN A 115 -2.12 -8.68 -15.92
C ASN A 115 -2.57 -7.33 -16.50
N ALA A 116 -3.04 -6.41 -15.64
CA ALA A 116 -3.44 -5.08 -16.06
C ALA A 116 -2.28 -4.24 -16.67
N LEU A 117 -1.03 -4.49 -16.26
CA LEU A 117 0.13 -3.85 -16.89
C LEU A 117 0.46 -4.42 -18.27
N ASP A 118 0.28 -5.73 -18.44
CA ASP A 118 0.56 -6.40 -19.71
C ASP A 118 -0.52 -6.11 -20.75
N ASP A 119 -1.80 -6.00 -20.34
CA ASP A 119 -2.92 -5.60 -21.20
C ASP A 119 -2.79 -4.16 -21.71
N ASN A 120 -2.27 -3.24 -20.88
CA ASN A 120 -1.97 -1.87 -21.31
C ASN A 120 -0.73 -1.77 -22.23
N GLY A 121 0.06 -2.84 -22.36
CA GLY A 121 1.25 -2.91 -23.19
C GLY A 121 1.01 -3.44 -24.61
N ASN A 122 -0.18 -3.96 -24.91
CA ASN A 122 -0.57 -4.42 -26.23
C ASN A 122 -1.50 -3.40 -26.90
N PRO A 123 -1.00 -2.55 -27.81
CA PRO A 123 -1.89 -1.75 -28.65
C PRO A 123 -2.64 -2.69 -29.59
N ILE A 124 -3.97 -2.55 -29.63
CA ILE A 124 -4.80 -3.03 -30.76
C ILE A 124 -4.49 -2.16 -31.98
#